data_AF-A0A1H5V2M7-F1
#
_entry.id   AF-A0A1H5V2M7-F1
#
_cell.length_a   1.000
_cell.length_b   1.000
_cell.length_c   1.000
_cell.angle_alpha   90.00
_cell.angle_beta   90.00
_cell.angle_gamma   90.00
#
_symmetry.space_group_name_H-M   'P 1'
#
loop_
_entity.id
_entity.type
_entity.pdbx_description
1 polymer ?
#
loop_
_entity_poly.entity_id
_entity_poly.type
_entity_poly.pdbx_seq_one_letter_code
_entity_poly.pdbx_strand_id
1 'polypeptide(L)'
;MKLSREMRAFEARIGHTFSRPELLVRALTHGSISSATRPDNQRLEFLGDRVLGLVMAEALLEQDPEATEGQLAPRFNALVRKEACADVAREIDLGAVLKLGRSEMMSGGRRKQALLGDAMEAVIAAVYRDAGFEAARDMVLRLWGDRIRRVEADARDPKTALQEWVQARGGKPPAYVLVDRSGPDHAPVFTIAARLETGEEAQASAGSKRQAEQAAARKLLERLGG
;
A
#
# COMPACT_ATOMS: atom_id res chain seq x y z
N MET A 1 15.03 -3.98 -27.84
CA MET A 1 13.73 -3.28 -27.96
C MET A 1 13.91 -1.81 -27.60
N LYS A 2 13.28 -0.86 -28.31
CA LYS A 2 13.46 0.59 -28.06
C LYS A 2 12.37 1.12 -27.12
N LEU A 3 12.76 1.78 -26.02
CA LEU A 3 11.82 2.45 -25.11
C LEU A 3 11.23 3.72 -25.76
N SER A 4 9.97 4.02 -25.44
CA SER A 4 9.34 5.29 -25.82
C SER A 4 9.97 6.46 -25.05
N ARG A 5 9.68 7.70 -25.48
CA ARG A 5 10.18 8.90 -24.80
C ARG A 5 9.68 8.98 -23.36
N GLU A 6 8.43 8.63 -23.13
CA GLU A 6 7.78 8.65 -21.82
C GLU A 6 8.40 7.60 -20.88
N MET A 7 8.74 6.42 -21.41
CA MET A 7 9.41 5.38 -20.63
C MET A 7 10.83 5.79 -20.23
N ARG A 8 11.58 6.47 -21.11
CA ARG A 8 12.90 7.04 -20.74
C ARG A 8 12.79 8.15 -19.71
N ALA A 9 11.77 8.99 -19.80
CA ALA A 9 11.50 9.99 -18.76
C ALA A 9 11.13 9.31 -17.41
N PHE A 10 10.46 8.16 -17.46
CA PHE A 10 10.17 7.36 -16.27
C PHE A 10 11.41 6.74 -15.63
N GLU A 11 12.37 6.24 -16.43
CA GLU A 11 13.68 5.80 -15.94
C GLU A 11 14.37 6.87 -15.08
N ALA A 12 14.34 8.13 -15.52
CA ALA A 12 14.89 9.25 -14.75
C ALA A 12 14.15 9.48 -13.42
N ARG A 13 12.81 9.35 -13.40
CA ARG A 13 11.99 9.53 -12.18
C ARG A 13 12.28 8.45 -11.13
N ILE A 14 12.44 7.21 -11.57
CA ILE A 14 12.81 6.11 -10.67
C ILE A 14 14.31 6.03 -10.40
N GLY A 15 15.14 6.81 -11.11
CA GLY A 15 16.60 6.84 -10.97
C GLY A 15 17.29 5.54 -11.39
N HIS A 16 16.73 4.81 -12.35
CA HIS A 16 17.30 3.57 -12.89
C HIS A 16 17.19 3.54 -14.41
N THR A 17 18.30 3.32 -15.11
CA THR A 17 18.33 3.14 -16.57
C THR A 17 18.44 1.65 -16.88
N PHE A 18 17.47 1.10 -17.61
CA PHE A 18 17.41 -0.34 -17.85
C PHE A 18 18.41 -0.81 -18.90
N SER A 19 19.23 -1.79 -18.52
CA SER A 19 20.06 -2.53 -19.49
C SER A 19 19.21 -3.48 -20.34
N ARG A 20 18.10 -3.98 -19.77
CA ARG A 20 17.08 -4.80 -20.44
C ARG A 20 15.73 -4.09 -20.49
N PRO A 21 15.48 -3.25 -21.52
CA PRO A 21 14.22 -2.52 -21.71
C PRO A 21 12.94 -3.36 -21.62
N GLU A 22 13.01 -4.64 -21.96
CA GLU A 22 11.90 -5.59 -21.89
C GLU A 22 11.36 -5.80 -20.49
N LEU A 23 12.20 -5.66 -19.45
CA LEU A 23 11.77 -5.76 -18.06
C LEU A 23 10.86 -4.59 -17.68
N LEU A 24 11.25 -3.36 -18.04
CA LEU A 24 10.43 -2.18 -17.81
C LEU A 24 9.12 -2.24 -18.60
N VAL A 25 9.17 -2.65 -19.87
CA VAL A 25 7.95 -2.80 -20.67
C VAL A 25 7.00 -3.81 -20.06
N ARG A 26 7.51 -4.94 -19.57
CA ARG A 26 6.69 -5.96 -18.92
C ARG A 26 6.08 -5.44 -17.62
N ALA A 27 6.87 -4.80 -16.76
CA ALA A 27 6.38 -4.24 -15.50
C ALA A 27 5.24 -3.22 -15.69
N LEU A 28 5.29 -2.46 -16.78
CA LEU A 28 4.27 -1.47 -17.13
C LEU A 28 3.10 -2.04 -17.94
N THR A 29 3.07 -3.35 -18.22
CA THR A 29 2.00 -4.00 -18.99
C THR A 29 0.98 -4.66 -18.06
N HIS A 30 -0.22 -4.09 -18.01
CA HIS A 30 -1.32 -4.64 -17.23
C HIS A 30 -1.98 -5.85 -17.92
N GLY A 31 -2.57 -6.74 -17.11
CA GLY A 31 -3.28 -7.95 -17.57
C GLY A 31 -4.35 -7.70 -18.64
N SER A 32 -4.97 -6.51 -18.67
CA SER A 32 -6.00 -6.16 -19.67
C SER A 32 -5.52 -6.08 -21.13
N ILE A 33 -4.20 -6.14 -21.36
CA ILE A 33 -3.59 -6.25 -22.70
C ILE A 33 -2.62 -7.42 -22.82
N SER A 34 -2.67 -8.35 -21.86
CA SER A 34 -1.84 -9.55 -21.84
C SER A 34 -2.19 -10.45 -23.03
N SER A 35 -1.18 -11.10 -23.60
CA SER A 35 -1.34 -12.11 -24.64
C SER A 35 -0.18 -13.11 -24.57
N ALA A 36 -0.28 -14.21 -25.33
CA ALA A 36 0.80 -15.20 -25.40
C ALA A 36 2.17 -14.61 -25.80
N THR A 37 2.17 -13.52 -26.57
CA THR A 37 3.38 -12.81 -27.02
C THR A 37 3.68 -11.54 -26.24
N ARG A 38 2.79 -11.15 -25.31
CA ARG A 38 2.93 -9.96 -24.47
C ARG A 38 2.56 -10.32 -23.03
N PRO A 39 3.52 -10.85 -22.25
CA PRO A 39 3.26 -11.18 -20.86
C PRO A 39 2.99 -9.91 -20.05
N ASP A 40 2.06 -10.01 -19.10
CA ASP A 40 1.78 -8.96 -18.13
C ASP A 40 2.78 -8.93 -16.96
N ASN A 41 2.48 -8.02 -16.04
CA ASN A 41 3.28 -7.69 -14.87
C ASN A 41 3.02 -8.56 -13.64
N GLN A 42 2.03 -9.48 -13.63
CA GLN A 42 1.61 -10.20 -12.41
C GLN A 42 2.73 -11.03 -11.77
N ARG A 43 3.58 -11.67 -12.60
CA ARG A 43 4.74 -12.43 -12.11
C ARG A 43 5.84 -11.52 -11.54
N LEU A 44 5.94 -10.30 -12.05
CA LEU A 44 6.87 -9.30 -11.53
C LEU A 44 6.32 -8.69 -10.24
N GLU A 45 5.04 -8.35 -10.18
CA GLU A 45 4.33 -7.95 -8.96
C GLU A 45 4.63 -8.92 -7.81
N PHE A 46 4.39 -10.22 -8.03
CA PHE A 46 4.67 -11.25 -7.03
C PHE A 46 6.11 -11.18 -6.49
N LEU A 47 7.10 -11.02 -7.36
CA LEU A 47 8.50 -10.93 -6.94
C LEU A 47 8.78 -9.60 -6.23
N GLY A 48 8.19 -8.52 -6.74
CA GLY A 48 8.43 -7.16 -6.31
C GLY A 48 7.95 -6.90 -4.90
N ASP A 49 6.80 -7.47 -4.54
CA ASP A 49 6.28 -7.47 -3.17
C ASP A 49 7.30 -8.08 -2.18
N ARG A 50 7.95 -9.20 -2.53
CA ARG A 50 8.97 -9.81 -1.65
C ARG A 50 10.27 -9.01 -1.59
N VAL A 51 10.69 -8.40 -2.70
CA VAL A 51 11.85 -7.49 -2.71
C VAL A 51 11.58 -6.28 -1.85
N LEU A 52 10.41 -5.63 -2.02
CA LEU A 52 9.96 -4.53 -1.18
C LEU A 52 9.91 -4.93 0.30
N GLY A 53 9.34 -6.10 0.58
CA GLY A 53 9.29 -6.66 1.93
C GLY A 53 10.66 -6.77 2.56
N LEU A 54 11.63 -7.39 1.89
CA LEU A 54 12.98 -7.50 2.47
C LEU A 54 13.60 -6.12 2.74
N VAL A 55 13.50 -5.18 1.78
CA VAL A 55 14.03 -3.82 1.94
C VAL A 55 13.39 -3.10 3.13
N MET A 56 12.07 -3.20 3.29
CA MET A 56 11.36 -2.55 4.40
C MET A 56 11.68 -3.20 5.75
N ALA A 57 11.84 -4.53 5.79
CA ALA A 57 12.23 -5.23 7.00
C ALA A 57 13.63 -4.80 7.46
N GLU A 58 14.61 -4.78 6.55
CA GLU A 58 15.96 -4.30 6.83
C GLU A 58 15.97 -2.84 7.30
N ALA A 59 15.26 -1.96 6.57
CA ALA A 59 15.21 -0.53 6.91
C ALA A 59 14.64 -0.27 8.31
N LEU A 60 13.62 -1.02 8.72
CA LEU A 60 13.03 -0.86 10.04
C LEU A 60 13.93 -1.41 11.16
N LEU A 61 14.59 -2.55 10.93
CA LEU A 61 15.55 -3.13 11.88
C LEU A 61 16.78 -2.23 12.06
N GLU A 62 17.29 -1.65 10.97
CA GLU A 62 18.42 -0.69 11.03
C GLU A 62 18.02 0.62 11.74
N GLN A 63 16.79 1.10 11.52
CA GLN A 63 16.32 2.35 12.10
C GLN A 63 16.01 2.24 13.61
N ASP A 64 15.55 1.08 14.06
CA ASP A 64 15.08 0.87 15.44
C ASP A 64 15.55 -0.50 15.99
N PRO A 65 16.84 -0.64 16.35
CA PRO A 65 17.45 -1.92 16.71
C PRO A 65 16.84 -2.60 17.94
N GLU A 66 16.20 -1.83 18.81
CA GLU A 66 15.61 -2.31 20.07
C GLU A 66 14.10 -2.60 19.94
N ALA A 67 13.48 -2.32 18.79
CA ALA A 67 12.07 -2.55 18.59
C ALA A 67 11.73 -4.05 18.60
N THR A 68 10.68 -4.39 19.34
CA THR A 68 10.10 -5.73 19.33
C THR A 68 9.38 -6.01 18.01
N GLU A 69 9.20 -7.29 17.67
CA GLU A 69 8.43 -7.69 16.50
C GLU A 69 7.02 -7.07 16.48
N GLY A 70 6.35 -6.99 17.63
CA GLY A 70 5.04 -6.37 17.76
C GLY A 70 5.00 -4.84 17.54
N GLN A 71 6.16 -4.17 17.55
CA GLN A 71 6.31 -2.76 17.15
C GLN A 71 6.72 -2.64 15.68
N LEU A 72 7.53 -3.58 15.18
CA LEU A 72 7.99 -3.59 13.79
C LEU A 72 6.88 -4.01 12.81
N ALA A 73 6.09 -5.04 13.13
CA ALA A 73 5.10 -5.62 12.21
C ALA A 73 4.04 -4.61 11.74
N PRO A 74 3.44 -3.75 12.59
CA PRO A 74 2.50 -2.73 12.13
C PRO A 74 3.15 -1.68 11.22
N ARG A 75 4.37 -1.22 11.56
CA ARG A 75 5.15 -0.28 10.75
C ARG A 75 5.47 -0.89 9.38
N PHE A 76 5.93 -2.14 9.38
CA PHE A 76 6.19 -2.91 8.18
C PHE A 76 4.96 -3.00 7.27
N ASN A 77 3.83 -3.46 7.83
CA ASN A 77 2.57 -3.60 7.09
C ASN A 77 2.11 -2.26 6.50
N ALA A 78 2.30 -1.16 7.24
CA ALA A 78 1.95 0.17 6.76
C ALA A 78 2.80 0.65 5.57
N LEU A 79 4.07 0.21 5.49
CA LEU A 79 5.01 0.57 4.43
C LEU A 79 4.85 -0.30 3.17
N VAL A 80 4.52 -1.59 3.33
CA VAL A 80 4.42 -2.52 2.19
C VAL A 80 3.00 -2.66 1.64
N ARG A 81 1.98 -2.10 2.30
CA ARG A 81 0.59 -2.21 1.83
C ARG A 81 0.39 -1.52 0.48
N LYS A 82 -0.59 -2.04 -0.25
CA LYS A 82 -1.00 -1.56 -1.59
C LYS A 82 -1.29 -0.06 -1.65
N GLU A 83 -1.86 0.53 -0.60
CA GLU A 83 -2.05 1.98 -0.53
C GLU A 83 -0.72 2.74 -0.61
N ALA A 84 0.29 2.33 0.16
CA ALA A 84 1.60 2.98 0.19
C ALA A 84 2.31 2.84 -1.16
N CYS A 85 2.28 1.65 -1.77
CA CYS A 85 2.80 1.42 -3.12
C CYS A 85 2.12 2.34 -4.15
N ALA A 86 0.79 2.48 -4.07
CA ALA A 86 0.03 3.35 -4.97
C ALA A 86 0.33 4.85 -4.74
N ASP A 87 0.54 5.28 -3.49
CA ASP A 87 0.92 6.67 -3.18
C ASP A 87 2.29 7.01 -3.77
N VAL A 88 3.28 6.14 -3.59
CA VAL A 88 4.60 6.27 -4.23
C VAL A 88 4.46 6.29 -5.76
N ALA A 89 3.67 5.38 -6.33
CA ALA A 89 3.43 5.32 -7.77
C ALA A 89 2.81 6.62 -8.34
N ARG A 90 1.96 7.30 -7.57
CA ARG A 90 1.41 8.61 -7.96
C ARG A 90 2.46 9.71 -7.94
N GLU A 91 3.33 9.73 -6.93
CA GLU A 91 4.40 10.73 -6.81
C GLU A 91 5.40 10.68 -7.96
N ILE A 92 5.72 9.47 -8.44
CA ILE A 92 6.58 9.29 -9.62
C ILE A 92 5.78 9.28 -10.94
N ASP A 93 4.48 9.55 -10.90
CA ASP A 93 3.56 9.56 -12.05
C ASP A 93 3.69 8.29 -12.93
N LEU A 94 3.72 7.13 -12.27
CA LEU A 94 3.76 5.80 -12.90
C LEU A 94 2.51 5.56 -13.78
N GLY A 95 1.36 6.09 -13.34
CA GLY A 95 0.10 5.99 -14.06
C GLY A 95 0.16 6.51 -15.50
N ALA A 96 1.02 7.50 -15.80
CA ALA A 96 1.20 8.06 -17.14
C ALA A 96 1.92 7.10 -18.11
N VAL A 97 2.69 6.13 -17.61
CA VAL A 97 3.43 5.17 -18.45
C VAL A 97 2.87 3.75 -18.44
N LEU A 98 1.80 3.52 -17.68
CA LEU A 98 1.06 2.25 -17.70
C LEU A 98 0.45 1.97 -19.07
N LYS A 99 0.62 0.72 -19.51
CA LYS A 99 0.02 0.17 -20.72
C LYS A 99 -1.25 -0.59 -20.32
N LEU A 100 -2.39 0.01 -20.66
CA LEU A 100 -3.72 -0.49 -20.33
C LEU A 100 -4.53 -0.72 -21.59
N GLY A 101 -5.46 -1.68 -21.53
CA GLY A 101 -6.47 -1.88 -22.57
C GLY A 101 -7.44 -0.71 -22.63
N ARG A 102 -8.13 -0.54 -23.76
CA ARG A 102 -9.05 0.58 -23.98
C ARG A 102 -10.13 0.67 -22.89
N SER A 103 -10.75 -0.47 -22.55
CA SER A 103 -11.77 -0.55 -21.49
C SER A 103 -11.21 -0.13 -20.12
N GLU A 104 -10.06 -0.68 -19.75
CA GLU A 104 -9.39 -0.38 -18.46
C GLU A 104 -9.03 1.11 -18.36
N MET A 105 -8.51 1.69 -19.45
CA MET A 105 -8.19 3.11 -19.54
C MET A 105 -9.44 3.98 -19.36
N MET A 106 -10.56 3.62 -20.01
CA MET A 106 -11.80 4.38 -19.94
C MET A 106 -12.46 4.36 -18.56
N SER A 107 -12.26 3.28 -17.81
CA SER A 107 -12.68 3.20 -16.40
C SER A 107 -11.74 3.94 -15.43
N GLY A 108 -10.78 4.71 -15.93
CA GLY A 108 -9.84 5.48 -15.12
C GLY A 108 -8.68 4.66 -14.54
N GLY A 109 -8.34 3.52 -15.14
CA GLY A 109 -7.34 2.56 -14.64
C GLY A 109 -6.00 3.18 -14.24
N ARG A 110 -5.53 4.22 -14.93
CA ARG A 110 -4.28 4.95 -14.62
C ARG A 110 -4.25 5.59 -13.22
N ARG A 111 -5.41 5.78 -12.59
CA ARG A 111 -5.56 6.37 -11.25
C ARG A 111 -6.03 5.37 -10.20
N LYS A 112 -6.38 4.14 -10.60
CA LYS A 112 -6.87 3.13 -9.66
C LYS A 112 -5.74 2.70 -8.74
N GLN A 113 -5.99 2.74 -7.43
CA GLN A 113 -5.03 2.32 -6.41
C GLN A 113 -4.50 0.92 -6.67
N ALA A 114 -5.38 -0.03 -7.00
CA ALA A 114 -5.00 -1.41 -7.24
C ALA A 114 -3.93 -1.53 -8.34
N LEU A 115 -4.21 -0.97 -9.52
CA LEU A 115 -3.30 -1.04 -10.67
C LEU A 115 -1.97 -0.32 -10.41
N LEU A 116 -2.00 0.79 -9.68
CA LEU A 116 -0.80 1.55 -9.34
C LEU A 116 0.09 0.79 -8.34
N GLY A 117 -0.51 0.17 -7.32
CA GLY A 117 0.23 -0.65 -6.36
C GLY A 117 0.90 -1.84 -7.03
N ASP A 118 0.12 -2.63 -7.78
CA ASP A 118 0.60 -3.85 -8.45
C ASP A 118 1.73 -3.52 -9.44
N ALA A 119 1.60 -2.41 -10.16
CA ALA A 119 2.63 -1.96 -11.09
C ALA A 119 3.88 -1.42 -10.41
N MET A 120 3.75 -0.77 -9.24
CA MET A 120 4.91 -0.32 -8.46
C MET A 120 5.76 -1.51 -8.01
N GLU A 121 5.11 -2.55 -7.48
CA GLU A 121 5.78 -3.82 -7.14
C GLU A 121 6.45 -4.43 -8.37
N ALA A 122 5.75 -4.48 -9.51
CA ALA A 122 6.34 -4.99 -10.74
C ALA A 122 7.56 -4.18 -11.22
N VAL A 123 7.58 -2.86 -11.01
CA VAL A 123 8.74 -2.00 -11.32
C VAL A 123 9.91 -2.31 -10.38
N ILE A 124 9.66 -2.50 -9.08
CA ILE A 124 10.68 -2.93 -8.12
C ILE A 124 11.31 -4.25 -8.57
N ALA A 125 10.49 -5.23 -8.95
CA ALA A 125 10.99 -6.50 -9.49
C ALA A 125 11.76 -6.34 -10.79
N ALA A 126 11.36 -5.43 -11.67
CA ALA A 126 12.08 -5.18 -12.92
C ALA A 126 13.49 -4.62 -12.65
N VAL A 127 13.63 -3.66 -11.73
CA VAL A 127 14.94 -3.12 -11.34
C VAL A 127 15.78 -4.20 -10.66
N TYR A 128 15.19 -4.96 -9.73
CA TYR A 128 15.86 -6.10 -9.10
C TYR A 128 16.38 -7.12 -10.13
N ARG A 129 15.54 -7.48 -11.11
CA ARG A 129 15.94 -8.40 -12.17
C ARG A 129 17.02 -7.83 -13.04
N ASP A 130 16.98 -6.52 -13.33
CA ASP A 130 17.92 -5.85 -14.24
C ASP A 130 19.30 -5.69 -13.62
N ALA A 131 19.37 -5.19 -12.38
CA ALA A 131 20.60 -4.69 -11.75
C ALA A 131 20.88 -5.26 -10.34
N GLY A 132 20.05 -6.19 -9.83
CA GLY A 132 20.26 -6.84 -8.53
C GLY A 132 19.58 -6.15 -7.35
N PHE A 133 19.77 -6.73 -6.16
CA PHE A 133 19.08 -6.29 -4.94
C PHE A 133 19.49 -4.89 -4.50
N GLU A 134 20.78 -4.57 -4.47
CA GLU A 134 21.26 -3.24 -4.03
C GLU A 134 20.64 -2.10 -4.84
N ALA A 135 20.59 -2.21 -6.16
CA ALA A 135 19.96 -1.20 -7.01
C ALA A 135 18.45 -1.05 -6.72
N ALA A 136 17.76 -2.16 -6.45
CA ALA A 136 16.35 -2.12 -6.07
C ALA A 136 16.15 -1.53 -4.67
N ARG A 137 17.01 -1.88 -3.70
CA ARG A 137 17.03 -1.36 -2.33
C ARG A 137 17.21 0.15 -2.34
N ASP A 138 18.23 0.66 -3.01
CA ASP A 138 18.52 2.09 -3.10
C ASP A 138 17.37 2.87 -3.75
N MET A 139 16.77 2.32 -4.81
CA MET A 139 15.58 2.92 -5.42
C MET A 139 14.41 2.96 -4.44
N VAL A 140 14.10 1.84 -3.78
CA VAL A 140 12.97 1.73 -2.84
C VAL A 140 13.15 2.69 -1.67
N LEU A 141 14.30 2.71 -1.01
CA LEU A 141 14.58 3.58 0.13
C LEU A 141 14.44 5.06 -0.24
N ARG A 142 14.93 5.45 -1.43
CA ARG A 142 14.79 6.82 -1.93
C ARG A 142 13.33 7.19 -2.23
N LEU A 143 12.56 6.29 -2.82
CA LEU A 143 11.16 6.54 -3.20
C LEU A 143 10.20 6.53 -1.99
N TRP A 144 10.43 5.64 -1.02
CA TRP A 144 9.65 5.64 0.22
C TRP A 144 10.05 6.82 1.12
N GLY A 145 11.34 7.16 1.16
CA GLY A 145 11.85 8.38 1.77
C GLY A 145 11.39 8.57 3.22
N ASP A 146 10.80 9.74 3.50
CA ASP A 146 10.31 10.12 4.83
C ASP A 146 9.27 9.15 5.42
N ARG A 147 8.56 8.36 4.60
CA ARG A 147 7.54 7.41 5.09
C ARG A 147 8.12 6.41 6.07
N ILE A 148 9.36 5.95 5.83
CA ILE A 148 10.05 4.97 6.67
C ILE A 148 10.30 5.58 8.07
N ARG A 149 10.65 6.87 8.13
CA ARG A 149 10.89 7.58 9.38
C ARG A 149 9.61 7.96 10.12
N ARG A 150 8.59 8.37 9.39
CA ARG A 150 7.33 8.91 9.93
C ARG A 150 6.29 7.84 10.25
N VAL A 151 6.53 6.58 9.91
CA VAL A 151 5.63 5.49 10.30
C VAL A 151 5.67 5.38 11.82
N GLU A 152 4.60 5.88 12.46
CA GLU A 152 4.49 5.95 13.91
C GLU A 152 4.76 4.58 14.56
N ALA A 153 5.40 4.60 15.72
CA ALA A 153 5.62 3.40 16.54
C ALA A 153 4.29 2.70 16.89
N ASP A 154 3.21 3.47 16.92
CA ASP A 154 1.85 3.00 17.19
C ASP A 154 0.99 2.86 15.92
N ALA A 155 1.61 2.54 14.79
CA ALA A 155 0.90 2.17 13.54
C ALA A 155 0.10 0.85 13.66
N ARG A 156 -0.21 0.39 14.89
CA ARG A 156 -1.13 -0.72 15.13
C ARG A 156 -2.48 -0.37 14.53
N ASP A 157 -3.04 -1.30 13.76
CA ASP A 157 -4.40 -1.13 13.26
C ASP A 157 -5.31 -0.88 14.47
N PRO A 158 -6.02 0.26 14.55
CA PRO A 158 -6.78 0.61 15.73
C PRO A 158 -7.83 -0.44 16.12
N LYS A 159 -8.31 -1.24 15.15
CA LYS A 159 -9.23 -2.34 15.43
C LYS A 159 -8.52 -3.48 16.16
N THR A 160 -7.30 -3.81 15.75
CA THR A 160 -6.45 -4.80 16.43
C THR A 160 -6.06 -4.31 17.82
N ALA A 161 -5.61 -3.06 17.95
CA ALA A 161 -5.25 -2.48 19.24
C ALA A 161 -6.44 -2.47 20.22
N LEU A 162 -7.63 -2.08 19.76
CA LEU A 162 -8.85 -2.15 20.57
C LEU A 162 -9.22 -3.59 20.91
N GLN A 163 -9.10 -4.53 19.97
CA GLN A 163 -9.38 -5.94 20.24
C GLN A 163 -8.44 -6.52 21.31
N GLU A 164 -7.14 -6.25 21.21
CA GLU A 164 -6.14 -6.68 22.18
C GLU A 164 -6.40 -6.05 23.56
N TRP A 165 -6.72 -4.76 23.61
CA TRP A 165 -7.05 -4.06 24.84
C TRP A 165 -8.24 -4.70 25.58
N VAL A 166 -9.27 -5.10 24.83
CA VAL A 166 -10.48 -5.75 25.37
C VAL A 166 -10.20 -7.20 25.79
N GLN A 167 -9.47 -7.95 24.96
CA GLN A 167 -9.10 -9.34 25.25
C GLN A 167 -8.18 -9.45 26.47
N ALA A 168 -7.24 -8.51 26.64
CA ALA A 168 -6.39 -8.44 27.83
C ALA A 168 -7.17 -8.24 29.14
N ARG A 169 -8.43 -7.78 29.05
CA ARG A 169 -9.36 -7.59 30.17
C ARG A 169 -10.45 -8.68 30.24
N GLY A 170 -10.30 -9.77 29.47
CA GLY A 170 -11.23 -10.89 29.44
C GLY A 170 -12.54 -10.61 28.69
N GLY A 171 -12.62 -9.50 27.95
CA GLY A 171 -13.81 -9.14 27.16
C GLY A 171 -13.84 -9.83 25.79
N LYS A 172 -15.02 -9.83 25.16
CA LYS A 172 -15.20 -10.28 23.77
C LYS A 172 -14.74 -9.21 22.77
N PRO A 173 -14.33 -9.60 21.55
CA PRO A 173 -13.94 -8.64 20.51
C PRO A 173 -15.02 -7.57 20.24
N PRO A 174 -14.61 -6.32 19.93
CA PRO A 174 -15.55 -5.22 19.65
C PRO A 174 -16.45 -5.53 18.45
N ALA A 175 -17.72 -5.12 18.53
CA ALA A 175 -18.65 -5.14 17.41
C ALA A 175 -18.57 -3.82 16.61
N TYR A 176 -18.63 -3.91 15.28
CA TYR A 176 -18.68 -2.74 14.40
C TYR A 176 -20.03 -2.68 13.70
N VAL A 177 -20.79 -1.62 13.95
CA VAL A 177 -22.17 -1.46 13.48
C VAL A 177 -22.26 -0.26 12.54
N LEU A 178 -22.79 -0.46 11.34
CA LEU A 178 -23.13 0.64 10.45
C LEU A 178 -24.33 1.42 11.02
N VAL A 179 -24.10 2.66 11.40
CA VAL A 179 -25.11 3.55 11.99
C VAL A 179 -25.81 4.35 10.89
N ASP A 180 -25.04 4.86 9.94
CA ASP A 180 -25.56 5.67 8.85
C ASP A 180 -24.72 5.52 7.57
N ARG A 181 -25.36 5.76 6.42
CA ARG A 181 -24.69 5.92 5.13
C ARG A 181 -25.32 7.09 4.40
N SER A 182 -24.52 8.11 4.13
CA SER A 182 -24.91 9.33 3.43
C SER A 182 -23.96 9.63 2.26
N GLY A 183 -24.21 10.73 1.55
CA GLY A 183 -23.41 11.15 0.39
C GLY A 183 -23.82 10.47 -0.92
N PRO A 184 -23.41 11.02 -2.07
CA PRO A 184 -23.73 10.46 -3.38
C PRO A 184 -22.97 9.15 -3.62
N ASP A 185 -23.45 8.32 -4.56
CA ASP A 185 -22.85 7.00 -4.83
C ASP A 185 -21.35 7.04 -5.19
N HIS A 186 -20.91 8.15 -5.78
CA HIS A 186 -19.51 8.38 -6.15
C HIS A 186 -18.65 8.98 -5.02
N ALA A 187 -19.25 9.38 -3.91
CA ALA A 187 -18.58 9.88 -2.72
C ALA A 187 -19.38 9.53 -1.43
N PRO A 188 -19.54 8.23 -1.13
CA PRO A 188 -20.31 7.80 0.03
C PRO A 188 -19.57 8.15 1.33
N VAL A 189 -20.34 8.44 2.38
CA VAL A 189 -19.87 8.62 3.76
C VAL A 189 -20.52 7.56 4.62
N PHE A 190 -19.72 6.73 5.27
CA PHE A 190 -20.17 5.68 6.17
C PHE A 190 -19.91 6.10 7.61
N THR A 191 -20.93 6.03 8.47
CA THR A 191 -20.80 6.25 9.92
C THR A 191 -20.89 4.90 10.63
N ILE A 192 -19.85 4.53 11.37
CA ILE A 192 -19.75 3.25 12.07
C ILE A 192 -19.51 3.47 13.55
N ALA A 193 -20.18 2.66 14.37
CA ALA A 193 -19.97 2.55 15.81
C ALA A 193 -19.09 1.33 16.13
N ALA A 194 -18.00 1.54 16.85
CA ALA A 194 -17.31 0.47 17.58
C ALA A 194 -17.97 0.32 18.95
N ARG A 195 -18.38 -0.89 19.33
CA ARG A 195 -19.13 -1.20 20.56
C ARG A 195 -18.47 -2.33 21.34
N LEU A 196 -18.32 -2.16 22.64
CA LEU A 196 -17.94 -3.23 23.56
C LEU A 196 -19.18 -3.88 24.18
N GLU A 197 -19.06 -5.13 24.64
CA GLU A 197 -20.14 -5.82 25.36
C GLU A 197 -20.51 -5.11 26.68
N THR A 198 -19.57 -4.38 27.25
CA THR A 198 -19.71 -3.56 28.47
C THR A 198 -20.53 -2.28 28.23
N GLY A 199 -20.84 -1.94 26.98
CA GLY A 199 -21.72 -0.82 26.60
C GLY A 199 -20.99 0.43 26.12
N GLU A 200 -19.67 0.53 26.31
CA GLU A 200 -18.87 1.64 25.78
C GLU A 200 -18.86 1.60 24.25
N GLU A 201 -19.09 2.78 23.65
CA GLU A 201 -19.06 2.93 22.21
C GLU A 201 -18.44 4.26 21.75
N ALA A 202 -17.89 4.24 20.55
CA ALA A 202 -17.52 5.45 19.83
C ALA A 202 -17.87 5.33 18.36
N GLN A 203 -18.23 6.46 17.75
CA GLN A 203 -18.64 6.55 16.36
C GLN A 203 -17.69 7.45 15.56
N ALA A 204 -17.44 7.06 14.31
CA ALA A 204 -16.69 7.84 13.34
C ALA A 204 -17.24 7.66 11.93
N SER A 205 -16.98 8.65 11.06
CA SER A 205 -17.43 8.65 9.67
C SER A 205 -16.26 8.75 8.71
N ALA A 206 -16.32 8.03 7.59
CA ALA A 206 -15.28 8.08 6.56
C ALA A 206 -15.81 7.67 5.17
N GLY A 207 -14.99 7.90 4.13
CA GLY A 207 -15.32 7.58 2.73
C GLY A 207 -15.39 6.09 2.42
N SER A 208 -14.97 5.23 3.35
CA SER A 208 -15.09 3.77 3.26
C SER A 208 -15.42 3.18 4.62
N LYS A 209 -16.13 2.04 4.63
CA LYS A 209 -16.44 1.30 5.86
C LYS A 209 -15.18 0.98 6.67
N ARG A 210 -14.12 0.51 6.02
CA ARG A 210 -12.85 0.18 6.68
C ARG A 210 -12.24 1.38 7.41
N GLN A 211 -12.19 2.55 6.77
CA GLN A 211 -11.67 3.76 7.41
C GLN A 211 -12.57 4.23 8.57
N ALA A 212 -13.89 4.11 8.43
CA ALA A 212 -14.83 4.47 9.49
C ALA A 212 -14.70 3.53 10.71
N GLU A 213 -14.51 2.23 10.48
CA GLU A 213 -14.22 1.25 11.53
C GLU A 213 -12.93 1.58 12.27
N GLN A 214 -11.82 1.82 11.55
CA GLN A 214 -10.53 2.16 12.16
C GLN A 214 -10.60 3.46 12.96
N ALA A 215 -11.31 4.48 12.46
CA ALA A 215 -11.49 5.74 13.17
C ALA A 215 -12.38 5.58 14.41
N ALA A 216 -13.44 4.76 14.34
CA ALA A 216 -14.30 4.47 15.48
C ALA A 216 -13.53 3.69 16.57
N ALA A 217 -12.73 2.70 16.16
CA ALA A 217 -11.89 1.92 17.06
C ALA A 217 -10.86 2.79 17.79
N ARG A 218 -10.16 3.67 17.05
CA ARG A 218 -9.20 4.63 17.61
C ARG A 218 -9.86 5.53 18.65
N LYS A 219 -10.98 6.14 18.29
CA LYS A 219 -11.72 7.04 19.19
C LYS A 219 -12.24 6.33 20.46
N LEU A 220 -12.60 5.06 20.34
CA LEU A 220 -13.00 4.26 21.50
C LEU A 220 -11.79 3.94 22.38
N LEU A 221 -10.67 3.54 21.78
CA LEU A 221 -9.43 3.24 22.51
C LEU A 221 -8.93 4.46 23.30
N GLU A 222 -8.89 5.64 22.66
CA GLU A 222 -8.53 6.92 23.31
C GLU A 222 -9.46 7.24 24.50
N ARG A 223 -10.76 6.97 24.38
CA ARG A 223 -11.73 7.15 25.48
C ARG A 223 -11.51 6.21 26.65
N LEU A 224 -11.02 4.99 26.37
CA LEU A 224 -10.77 3.96 27.36
C LEU A 224 -9.42 4.14 28.07
N GLY A 225 -8.69 5.23 27.78
CA GLY A 225 -7.38 5.52 28.34
C GLY A 225 -6.28 4.61 27.80
N GLY A 226 -6.47 4.09 26.57
CA GLY A 226 -5.45 3.41 25.79
C GLY A 226 -4.62 4.37 24.95
#